data_AF-A0A7Z1B1Z0-F1
#
_entry.id   AF-A0A7Z1B1Z0-F1
#
_cell.length_a   1.000
_cell.length_b   1.000
_cell.length_c   1.000
_cell.angle_alpha   90.00
_cell.angle_beta   90.00
_cell.angle_gamma   90.00
#
_symmetry.space_group_name_H-M   'P 1'
#
loop_
_entity.id
_entity.type
_entity.pdbx_description
1 polymer ?
#
loop_
_entity_poly.entity_id
_entity_poly.type
_entity_poly.pdbx_seq_one_letter_code
_entity_poly.pdbx_strand_id
1 'polypeptide(L)'
;MTLRDRGTMKWTSIFLPEHIASLRKLKSEIDHAYERKPSIDPEQWSDFESKIQYAYRTGMDCEIRYWRNWMAERVSGVIESVDPVGRFLRIDGVDIPFKEIVWVALEDV
;
A
#
# COMPACT_ATOMS: atom_id res chain seq x y z
N MET A 1 -6.22 43.51 -49.30
CA MET A 1 -7.52 42.86 -49.09
C MET A 1 -7.49 41.49 -49.74
N THR A 2 -7.73 40.33 -49.14
CA THR A 2 -7.52 39.76 -47.79
C THR A 2 -7.65 38.23 -47.98
N LEU A 3 -6.83 37.44 -47.26
CA LEU A 3 -7.02 36.02 -46.88
C LEU A 3 -7.13 35.00 -48.05
N ARG A 4 -6.42 33.86 -48.08
CA ARG A 4 -6.33 32.80 -47.06
C ARG A 4 -5.15 31.89 -47.39
N ASP A 5 -4.04 32.07 -46.68
CA ASP A 5 -2.98 31.07 -46.62
C ASP A 5 -3.42 29.98 -45.62
N ARG A 6 -3.70 28.78 -46.12
CA ARG A 6 -3.93 27.58 -45.31
C ARG A 6 -2.76 26.64 -45.60
N GLY A 7 -1.82 26.52 -44.65
CA GLY A 7 -0.66 25.68 -44.88
C GLY A 7 0.18 25.35 -43.66
N THR A 8 -0.44 24.75 -42.62
CA THR A 8 0.25 23.92 -41.64
C THR A 8 1.29 24.65 -40.79
N MET A 9 0.80 25.41 -39.80
CA MET A 9 1.58 25.70 -38.60
C MET A 9 1.84 24.36 -37.89
N LYS A 10 3.07 23.86 -38.05
CA LYS A 10 3.56 22.61 -37.49
C LYS A 10 3.59 22.70 -35.95
N TRP A 11 2.46 22.42 -35.32
CA TRP A 11 2.34 22.18 -33.86
C TRP A 11 3.13 20.94 -33.38
N THR A 12 3.91 20.32 -34.26
CA THR A 12 4.67 19.09 -34.01
C THR A 12 6.02 19.32 -33.31
N SER A 13 6.43 20.57 -33.09
CA SER A 13 7.75 20.89 -32.52
C SER A 13 7.78 21.25 -31.03
N ILE A 14 6.65 21.17 -30.30
CA ILE A 14 6.66 21.39 -28.83
C ILE A 14 6.79 20.08 -28.04
N PHE A 15 6.51 18.93 -28.66
CA PHE A 15 6.65 17.63 -28.02
C PHE A 15 7.98 16.98 -28.39
N LEU A 16 9.06 17.45 -27.77
CA LEU A 16 10.33 16.74 -27.73
C LEU A 16 10.06 15.33 -27.14
N PRO A 17 10.41 14.22 -27.85
CA PRO A 17 10.25 12.86 -27.32
C PRO A 17 11.14 12.60 -26.09
N GLU A 18 12.09 13.49 -25.80
CA GLU A 18 13.03 13.37 -24.68
C GLU A 18 12.35 13.53 -23.31
N HIS A 19 11.20 14.23 -23.23
CA HIS A 19 10.42 14.34 -21.98
C HIS A 19 9.36 13.24 -21.80
N ILE A 20 9.20 12.33 -22.77
CA ILE A 20 8.19 11.25 -22.69
C ILE A 20 8.70 10.07 -21.84
N ALA A 21 10.02 9.88 -21.75
CA ALA A 21 10.61 8.83 -20.92
C ALA A 21 10.45 9.12 -19.41
N SER A 22 10.61 10.38 -18.99
CA SER A 22 10.47 10.78 -17.58
C SER A 22 9.01 10.74 -17.09
N LEU A 23 8.05 11.07 -17.96
CA LEU A 23 6.63 10.97 -17.63
C LEU A 23 6.15 9.51 -17.52
N ARG A 24 6.77 8.57 -18.21
CA ARG A 24 6.46 7.13 -18.06
C ARG A 24 6.98 6.53 -16.76
N LYS A 25 8.14 6.98 -16.25
CA LYS A 25 8.64 6.55 -14.93
C LYS A 25 7.74 7.04 -13.80
N LEU A 26 7.40 8.33 -13.79
CA LEU A 26 6.45 8.87 -12.81
C LEU A 26 5.08 8.20 -12.88
N LYS A 27 4.58 7.86 -14.07
CA LYS A 27 3.30 7.16 -14.21
C LYS A 27 3.36 5.72 -13.70
N SER A 28 4.49 5.03 -13.86
CA SER A 28 4.68 3.68 -13.29
C SER A 28 4.81 3.72 -11.77
N GLU A 29 5.51 4.70 -11.21
CA GLU A 29 5.65 4.90 -9.76
C GLU A 29 4.30 5.25 -9.11
N ILE A 30 3.45 6.02 -9.79
CA ILE A 30 2.08 6.32 -9.33
C ILE A 30 1.18 5.09 -9.45
N ASP A 31 1.25 4.30 -10.54
CA ASP A 31 0.41 3.12 -10.74
C ASP A 31 0.70 2.01 -9.70
N HIS A 32 1.95 1.85 -9.26
CA HIS A 32 2.32 0.94 -8.17
C HIS A 32 1.78 1.40 -6.79
N ALA A 33 1.62 2.71 -6.57
CA ALA A 33 1.02 3.25 -5.33
C ALA A 33 -0.52 3.15 -5.31
N TYR A 34 -1.13 2.90 -6.48
CA TYR A 34 -2.55 2.57 -6.63
C TYR A 34 -2.79 1.06 -6.62
N GLU A 35 -1.94 0.29 -5.95
CA GLU A 35 -2.31 -1.07 -5.53
C GLU A 35 -3.53 -0.93 -4.60
N ARG A 36 -4.73 -1.04 -5.20
CA ARG A 36 -6.00 -1.09 -4.50
C ARG A 36 -5.79 -2.00 -3.31
N LYS A 37 -5.92 -1.44 -2.10
CA LYS A 37 -5.84 -2.19 -0.85
C LYS A 37 -6.44 -3.57 -1.07
N PRO A 38 -5.66 -4.65 -0.89
CA PRO A 38 -6.14 -5.97 -1.19
C PRO A 38 -7.43 -6.21 -0.40
N SER A 39 -8.49 -6.55 -1.11
CA SER A 39 -9.75 -6.92 -0.48
C SER A 39 -9.52 -8.23 0.26
N ILE A 40 -9.55 -8.19 1.59
CA ILE A 40 -9.39 -9.38 2.43
C ILE A 40 -10.76 -10.04 2.55
N ASP A 41 -10.86 -11.27 2.07
CA ASP A 41 -12.04 -12.09 2.28
C ASP A 41 -12.23 -12.40 3.78
N PRO A 42 -13.47 -12.56 4.25
CA PRO A 42 -13.75 -12.79 5.67
C PRO A 42 -13.06 -14.05 6.24
N GLU A 43 -12.84 -15.07 5.40
CA GLU A 43 -12.14 -16.29 5.80
C GLU A 43 -10.65 -16.02 6.06
N GLN A 44 -10.01 -15.19 5.24
CA GLN A 44 -8.62 -14.75 5.43
C GLN A 44 -8.48 -13.85 6.67
N TRP A 45 -9.46 -12.98 6.91
CA TRP A 45 -9.49 -12.15 8.11
C TRP A 45 -9.55 -12.99 9.39
N SER A 46 -10.38 -14.04 9.40
CA SER A 46 -10.49 -14.99 10.53
C SER A 46 -9.16 -15.71 10.83
N ASP A 47 -8.40 -16.06 9.79
CA ASP A 47 -7.05 -16.64 9.93
C ASP A 47 -6.07 -15.62 10.55
N PHE A 48 -6.10 -14.36 10.09
CA PHE A 48 -5.27 -13.29 10.64
C PHE A 48 -5.60 -13.01 12.10
N GLU A 49 -6.88 -12.92 12.46
CA GLU A 49 -7.32 -12.77 13.84
C GLU A 49 -6.81 -13.91 14.72
N SER A 50 -6.89 -15.16 14.24
CA SER A 50 -6.38 -16.32 14.97
C SER A 50 -4.87 -16.25 15.18
N LYS A 51 -4.10 -15.86 14.16
CA LYS A 51 -2.64 -15.68 14.25
C LYS A 51 -2.26 -14.55 15.21
N ILE A 52 -2.90 -13.38 15.09
CA ILE A 52 -2.67 -12.24 15.99
C ILE A 52 -2.95 -12.65 17.44
N GLN A 53 -4.09 -13.32 17.69
CA GLN A 53 -4.45 -13.78 19.02
C GLN A 53 -3.46 -14.82 19.56
N TYR A 54 -2.98 -15.72 18.69
CA TYR A 54 -1.97 -16.70 19.05
C TYR A 54 -0.66 -16.03 19.44
N ALA A 55 -0.10 -15.17 18.57
CA ALA A 55 1.13 -14.42 18.84
C ALA A 55 1.03 -13.59 20.12
N TYR A 56 -0.08 -12.88 20.33
CA TYR A 56 -0.32 -12.09 21.53
C TYR A 56 -0.35 -12.95 22.80
N ARG A 57 -0.96 -14.15 22.73
CA ARG A 57 -1.06 -15.06 23.89
C ARG A 57 0.24 -15.77 24.20
N THR A 58 1.02 -16.13 23.19
CA THR A 58 2.30 -16.83 23.35
C THR A 58 3.47 -15.89 23.56
N GLY A 59 3.30 -14.60 23.26
CA GLY A 59 4.40 -13.62 23.24
C GLY A 59 5.41 -13.93 22.11
N MET A 60 4.96 -14.58 21.03
CA MET A 60 5.79 -14.93 19.88
C MET A 60 5.93 -13.72 18.96
N ASP A 61 7.07 -13.66 18.25
CA ASP A 61 7.27 -12.69 17.20
C ASP A 61 6.34 -12.96 16.01
N CYS A 62 5.78 -11.89 15.45
CA CYS A 62 4.97 -11.98 14.24
C CYS A 62 5.29 -10.84 13.29
N GLU A 63 5.28 -11.13 11.99
CA GLU A 63 5.36 -10.12 10.94
C GLU A 63 3.93 -9.73 10.53
N ILE A 64 3.61 -8.45 10.69
CA ILE A 64 2.35 -7.85 10.26
C ILE A 64 2.66 -6.87 9.13
N ARG A 65 1.96 -7.04 8.01
CA ARG A 65 1.97 -6.07 6.91
C ARG A 65 0.68 -5.30 6.93
N TYR A 66 0.78 -3.98 6.85
CA TYR A 66 -0.35 -3.08 6.89
C TYR A 66 -0.21 -1.99 5.83
N TRP A 67 -1.34 -1.50 5.37
CA TRP A 67 -1.42 -0.46 4.37
C TRP A 67 -1.43 0.91 5.05
N ARG A 68 -0.52 1.80 4.68
CA ARG A 68 -0.48 3.16 5.20
C ARG A 68 0.13 4.09 4.16
N ASN A 69 -0.46 5.27 3.98
CA ASN A 69 0.04 6.29 3.04
C ASN A 69 0.35 5.75 1.63
N TRP A 70 -0.55 4.93 1.07
CA TRP A 70 -0.41 4.37 -0.29
C TRP A 70 0.78 3.41 -0.46
N MET A 71 1.32 2.90 0.65
CA MET A 71 2.40 1.93 0.68
C MET A 71 2.07 0.80 1.66
N ALA A 72 2.56 -0.40 1.36
CA ALA A 72 2.55 -1.51 2.31
C ALA A 72 3.77 -1.38 3.23
N GLU A 73 3.51 -1.09 4.51
CA GLU A 73 4.53 -1.12 5.56
C GLU A 73 4.50 -2.50 6.24
N ARG A 74 5.65 -2.91 6.76
CA ARG A 74 5.79 -4.16 7.51
C ARG A 74 6.41 -3.87 8.87
N VAL A 75 5.94 -4.56 9.88
CA VAL A 75 6.49 -4.53 11.23
C VAL A 75 6.61 -5.97 11.72
N SER A 76 7.74 -6.27 12.36
CA SER A 76 8.00 -7.53 13.02
C SER A 76 8.24 -7.24 14.50
N GLY A 77 7.74 -8.09 15.38
CA GLY A 77 7.83 -7.86 16.81
C GLY A 77 6.81 -8.67 17.60
N VAL A 78 6.87 -8.49 18.91
CA VAL A 78 5.89 -9.03 19.84
C VAL A 78 4.74 -8.04 19.99
N ILE A 79 3.51 -8.54 19.91
CA ILE A 79 2.31 -7.73 20.10
C ILE A 79 2.21 -7.33 21.57
N GLU A 80 2.32 -6.03 21.85
CA GLU A 80 2.29 -5.49 23.21
C GLU A 80 0.86 -5.42 23.75
N SER A 81 -0.09 -5.06 22.90
CA SER A 81 -1.50 -4.89 23.29
C SER A 81 -2.41 -4.99 22.07
N VAL A 82 -3.61 -5.49 22.30
CA VAL A 82 -4.67 -5.59 21.29
C VAL A 82 -5.93 -4.95 21.83
N ASP A 83 -6.42 -3.92 21.14
CA ASP A 83 -7.62 -3.17 21.51
C ASP A 83 -8.81 -3.59 20.62
N PRO A 84 -9.68 -4.50 21.08
CA PRO A 84 -10.82 -4.96 20.29
C PRO A 84 -11.89 -3.89 20.09
N VAL A 85 -11.99 -2.92 21.02
CA VAL A 85 -12.96 -1.81 20.94
C VAL A 85 -12.53 -0.79 19.90
N GLY A 86 -11.27 -0.36 19.96
CA GLY A 86 -10.68 0.59 19.02
C GLY A 86 -10.30 -0.02 17.69
N ARG A 87 -10.25 -1.35 17.61
CA ARG A 87 -9.82 -2.13 16.44
C ARG A 87 -8.41 -1.79 15.99
N PHE A 88 -7.50 -1.66 16.94
CA PHE A 88 -6.08 -1.46 16.70
C PHE A 88 -5.25 -2.43 17.54
N LEU A 89 -4.06 -2.75 17.05
CA LEU A 89 -3.05 -3.49 17.79
C LEU A 89 -1.80 -2.62 17.91
N ARG A 90 -1.03 -2.84 18.97
CA ARG A 90 0.27 -2.20 19.18
C ARG A 90 1.38 -3.24 19.12
N ILE A 91 2.36 -2.98 18.29
CA ILE A 91 3.53 -3.82 18.07
C ILE A 91 4.74 -2.91 17.87
N ASP A 92 5.81 -3.16 18.63
CA ASP A 92 7.05 -2.37 18.60
C ASP A 92 6.80 -0.83 18.72
N GLY A 93 5.86 -0.43 19.57
CA GLY A 93 5.48 0.99 19.74
C GLY A 93 4.66 1.61 18.60
N VAL A 94 4.32 0.85 17.55
CA VAL A 94 3.48 1.30 16.43
C VAL A 94 2.03 0.85 16.63
N ASP A 95 1.08 1.77 16.55
CA ASP A 95 -0.35 1.46 16.49
C ASP A 95 -0.80 1.16 15.06
N ILE A 96 -1.41 0.00 14.87
CA ILE A 96 -1.89 -0.48 13.57
C ILE A 96 -3.37 -0.80 13.66
N PRO A 97 -4.23 -0.09 12.91
CA PRO A 97 -5.64 -0.43 12.84
C PRO A 97 -5.84 -1.75 12.09
N PHE A 98 -6.66 -2.64 12.64
CA PHE A 98 -7.00 -3.93 12.06
C PHE A 98 -7.46 -3.83 10.61
N LYS A 99 -8.24 -2.79 10.31
CA LYS A 99 -8.74 -2.55 8.96
C LYS A 99 -7.59 -2.46 7.96
N GLU A 100 -6.45 -1.89 8.32
CA GLU A 100 -5.32 -1.66 7.42
C GLU A 100 -4.37 -2.86 7.29
N ILE A 101 -4.51 -3.88 8.13
CA ILE A 101 -3.70 -5.10 8.03
C ILE A 101 -4.02 -5.79 6.71
N VAL A 102 -2.99 -6.14 5.95
CA VAL A 102 -3.10 -6.85 4.66
C VAL A 102 -2.58 -8.28 4.74
N TRP A 103 -1.73 -8.57 5.72
CA TRP A 103 -1.15 -9.89 5.90
C TRP A 103 -0.57 -10.07 7.31
N VAL A 104 -0.62 -11.30 7.83
CA VAL A 104 -0.01 -11.70 9.11
C VAL A 104 0.68 -13.05 8.94
N ALA A 105 1.93 -13.16 9.40
CA ALA A 105 2.54 -14.44 9.71
C ALA A 105 3.17 -14.46 11.09
N LEU A 106 3.20 -15.68 11.60
CA LEU A 106 3.95 -16.07 12.77
C LEU A 106 5.35 -16.46 12.30
N GLU A 107 6.38 -15.98 12.99
CA GLU A 107 7.73 -16.52 12.80
C GLU A 107 7.79 -17.88 13.51
N ASP A 108 7.38 -18.92 12.79
CA ASP A 108 7.46 -20.32 13.23
C ASP A 108 8.93 -20.75 13.16
N VAL A 109 9.47 -21.25 14.28
CA VAL A 109 10.81 -21.83 14.41
C VAL A 109 10.83 -23.29 14.01
#